data_AF-A0A946VIJ3-F1
#
_entry.id   AF-A0A946VIJ3-F1
#
_cell.length_a   1.000
_cell.length_b   1.000
_cell.length_c   1.000
_cell.angle_alpha   90.00
_cell.angle_beta   90.00
_cell.angle_gamma   90.00
#
_symmetry.space_group_name_H-M   'P 1'
#
loop_
_entity.id
_entity.type
_entity.pdbx_description
1 polymer ?
#
loop_
_entity_poly.entity_id
_entity_poly.type
_entity_poly.pdbx_seq_one_letter_code
_entity_poly.pdbx_strand_id
1 'polypeptide(L)' 'PQVSSVTQLGIRLRVLIPKEIPDPDAMVKQRLEQQQVKAQVSLAVPSLEDVFVAVTELQDLEEQAA' A
#
# COMPACT_ATOMS: atom_id res chain seq x y z
N PRO A 1 -0.91 -4.00 12.04
CA PRO A 1 -0.47 -3.18 10.88
C PRO A 1 -1.20 -3.65 9.60
N GLN A 2 -2.26 -2.95 9.21
CA GLN A 2 -3.10 -3.33 8.05
C GLN A 2 -2.55 -2.80 6.71
N VAL A 3 -1.49 -1.98 6.77
CA VAL A 3 -0.80 -1.37 5.62
C VAL A 3 0.68 -1.55 5.86
N SER A 4 1.40 -2.07 4.86
CA SER A 4 2.86 -2.26 4.90
C SER A 4 3.59 -0.99 4.51
N SER A 5 3.15 -0.33 3.44
CA SER A 5 3.78 0.88 2.92
C SER A 5 2.78 1.76 2.18
N VAL A 6 3.11 3.04 2.07
CA VAL A 6 2.38 4.02 1.25
C VAL A 6 3.39 4.82 0.46
N THR A 7 3.25 4.81 -0.87
CA THR A 7 4.08 5.62 -1.78
C THR A 7 3.20 6.47 -2.70
N GLN A 8 3.81 7.41 -3.42
CA GLN A 8 3.12 8.28 -4.36
C GLN A 8 3.70 8.09 -5.77
N LEU A 9 2.83 7.72 -6.70
CA LEU A 9 3.14 7.63 -8.12
C LEU A 9 2.38 8.70 -8.89
N GLY A 10 3.09 9.77 -9.25
CA GLY A 10 2.49 10.95 -9.86
C GLY A 10 1.49 11.61 -8.90
N ILE A 11 0.20 11.64 -9.29
CA ILE A 11 -0.89 12.20 -8.45
C ILE A 11 -1.63 11.14 -7.64
N ARG A 12 -1.23 9.87 -7.72
CA ARG A 12 -1.93 8.75 -7.08
C ARG A 12 -1.12 8.25 -5.90
N LEU A 13 -1.82 7.96 -4.80
CA LEU A 13 -1.24 7.19 -3.71
C LEU A 13 -1.35 5.69 -4.04
N ARG A 14 -0.27 4.96 -3.75
CA ARG A 14 -0.17 3.51 -3.82
C ARG A 14 -0.03 3.01 -2.39
N VAL A 15 -0.87 2.05 -2.03
CA VAL A 15 -0.88 1.45 -0.68
C VAL A 15 -0.53 -0.02 -0.83
N LEU A 16 0.57 -0.43 -0.20
CA LEU A 16 0.96 -1.83 -0.13
C LEU A 16 0.29 -2.47 1.08
N ILE A 17 -0.47 -3.54 0.84
CA ILE A 17 -1.26 -4.25 1.86
C ILE A 17 -0.88 -5.73 1.81
N PRO A 18 -0.65 -6.39 2.97
CA PRO A 18 -0.42 -7.83 3.03
C PRO A 18 -1.54 -8.63 2.36
N LYS A 19 -1.19 -9.68 1.63
CA LYS A 19 -2.16 -10.49 0.85
C LYS A 19 -3.18 -11.23 1.72
N GLU A 20 -2.87 -11.42 3.00
CA GLU A 20 -3.72 -12.11 3.97
C GLU A 20 -4.92 -11.26 4.38
N ILE A 21 -4.92 -9.95 4.07
CA ILE A 21 -6.02 -9.04 4.36
C ILE A 21 -7.07 -9.13 3.25
N PRO A 22 -8.29 -9.62 3.55
CA PRO A 22 -9.37 -9.67 2.57
C PRO A 22 -9.89 -8.27 2.25
N ASP A 23 -10.42 -8.11 1.03
CA ASP A 23 -11.08 -6.90 0.53
C ASP A 23 -10.36 -5.58 0.87
N PRO A 24 -9.06 -5.46 0.51
CA PRO A 24 -8.21 -4.38 1.00
C PRO A 24 -8.62 -2.99 0.46
N ASP A 25 -9.19 -2.93 -0.73
CA ASP A 25 -9.75 -1.72 -1.32
C ASP A 25 -10.99 -1.22 -0.56
N ALA A 26 -11.88 -2.13 -0.15
CA ALA A 26 -13.04 -1.80 0.68
C ALA A 26 -12.60 -1.27 2.05
N MET A 27 -11.61 -1.91 2.68
CA MET A 27 -11.02 -1.46 3.95
C MET A 27 -10.45 -0.04 3.83
N VAL A 28 -9.62 0.23 2.82
CA VAL A 28 -9.02 1.56 2.61
C VAL A 28 -10.10 2.60 2.35
N LYS A 29 -11.07 2.29 1.50
CA LYS A 29 -12.19 3.19 1.20
C LYS A 29 -12.98 3.55 2.46
N GLN A 30 -13.34 2.57 3.27
CA GLN A 30 -14.07 2.80 4.53
C GLN A 30 -13.28 3.69 5.49
N ARG A 31 -11.95 3.48 5.60
CA ARG A 31 -11.10 4.32 6.45
C ARG A 31 -11.04 5.76 5.96
N LEU A 32 -10.93 5.98 4.66
CA LEU A 32 -10.94 7.33 4.08
C LEU A 32 -12.30 8.01 4.31
N GLU A 33 -13.40 7.30 4.13
CA GLU A 33 -14.76 7.81 4.39
C GLU A 33 -14.98 8.20 5.86
N GLN A 34 -14.48 7.39 6.81
CA GLN A 34 -14.51 7.70 8.25
C GLN A 34 -13.77 9.00 8.59
N GLN A 35 -12.75 9.35 7.79
CA GLN A 35 -11.99 10.59 7.93
C GLN A 35 -12.53 11.72 7.04
N GLN A 36 -13.71 11.55 6.44
CA GLN A 36 -14.35 12.50 5.53
C GLN A 36 -13.51 12.82 4.28
N VAL A 37 -12.60 11.92 3.90
CA VAL A 37 -11.78 12.01 2.69
C VAL A 37 -12.52 11.32 1.55
N LYS A 38 -12.91 12.10 0.53
CA LYS A 38 -13.47 11.56 -0.71
C LYS A 38 -12.36 11.12 -1.65
N ALA A 39 -12.26 9.83 -1.91
CA ALA A 39 -11.26 9.25 -2.82
C ALA A 39 -11.85 8.12 -3.67
N GLN A 40 -11.27 7.89 -4.85
CA GLN A 40 -11.45 6.64 -5.59
C GLN A 40 -10.39 5.65 -5.12
N VAL A 41 -10.83 4.44 -4.77
CA VAL A 41 -9.96 3.34 -4.35
C VAL A 41 -10.24 2.16 -5.27
N SER A 42 -9.17 1.57 -5.79
CA SER A 42 -9.23 0.42 -6.69
C SER A 42 -7.98 -0.42 -6.52
N LEU A 43 -8.11 -1.74 -6.66
CA LEU A 43 -6.96 -2.62 -6.81
C LEU A 43 -6.19 -2.21 -8.07
N ALA A 44 -4.87 -2.09 -7.93
CA ALA A 44 -3.99 -1.75 -9.04
C ALA A 44 -3.13 -2.96 -9.41
N VAL A 45 -2.91 -3.15 -10.70
CA VAL A 45 -1.86 -4.07 -11.17
C VAL A 45 -0.50 -3.49 -10.74
N PRO A 46 0.38 -4.30 -10.13
CA PRO A 46 1.71 -3.86 -9.75
C PRO A 46 2.50 -3.38 -10.98
N SER A 47 3.17 -2.24 -10.83
CA SER A 47 4.16 -1.72 -11.77
C SER A 47 5.57 -2.13 -11.35
N LEU A 48 6.58 -1.88 -12.21
CA LEU A 48 7.98 -2.10 -11.84
C LEU A 48 8.41 -1.27 -10.63
N GLU A 49 7.84 -0.07 -10.46
CA GLU A 49 8.11 0.79 -9.30
C GLU A 49 7.52 0.20 -8.01
N ASP A 50 6.32 -0.37 -8.07
CA ASP A 50 5.72 -1.06 -6.92
C ASP A 50 6.56 -2.29 -6.51
N VAL A 51 7.13 -3.02 -7.48
CA VAL A 51 8.03 -4.15 -7.24
C VAL A 51 9.35 -3.68 -6.64
N PHE A 52 9.94 -2.60 -7.17
CA PHE A 52 11.18 -2.03 -6.66
C PHE A 52 11.03 -1.66 -5.18
N VAL A 53 10.00 -0.87 -4.83
CA VAL A 53 9.72 -0.46 -3.45
C VAL A 53 9.58 -1.67 -2.53
N ALA A 54 8.76 -2.65 -2.92
CA ALA A 54 8.53 -3.84 -2.10
C ALA A 54 9.82 -4.64 -1.85
N VAL A 55 10.71 -4.74 -2.84
CA VAL A 55 11.98 -5.48 -2.71
C VAL A 55 13.02 -4.70 -1.90
N THR A 56 13.11 -3.38 -2.09
CA THR A 56 14.06 -2.57 -1.32
C THR A 56 13.65 -2.45 0.15
N GLU A 57 12.35 -2.36 0.44
CA GLU A 57 11.87 -2.39 1.83
C GLU A 57 12.18 -3.72 2.54
N LEU A 58 12.15 -4.85 1.81
CA LEU A 58 12.55 -6.14 2.36
C LEU A 58 14.04 -6.18 2.72
N GLN A 59 14.90 -5.61 1.87
CA GLN A 59 16.34 -5.52 2.13
C GLN A 59 16.64 -4.68 3.37
N ASP A 60 15.99 -3.51 3.51
CA ASP A 60 16.16 -2.66 4.68
C ASP A 60 15.75 -3.37 5.98
N LEU A 61 14.67 -4.16 5.93
CA LEU A 61 14.20 -4.95 7.07
C LEU A 61 15.17 -6.10 7.43
N GLU A 62 15.76 -6.75 6.43
CA GLU A 62 16.77 -7.80 6.62
C GLU A 62 18.07 -7.21 7.20
N GLU A 63 18.50 -6.03 6.73
CA GLU A 63 19.68 -5.34 7.26
C GLU A 63 19.49 -4.87 8.70
N GLN A 64 18.29 -4.42 9.08
CA GLN A 64 17.99 -4.02 10.46
C GLN A 64 17.90 -5.20 11.44
N ALA A 65 17.67 -6.42 10.93
CA ALA A 65 17.56 -7.63 11.73
C ALA A 65 18.91 -8.36 11.94
N ALA A 66 19.97 -7.94 11.24
CA ALA A 66 21.32 -8.50 11.29
C ALA A 66 22.25 -7.72 12.25
#